data_AF-A0A5E7TWG2-F1
#
_entry.id   AF-A0A5E7TWG2-F1
#
_cell.length_a   1.000
_cell.length_b   1.000
_cell.length_c   1.000
_cell.angle_alpha   90.00
_cell.angle_beta   90.00
_cell.angle_gamma   90.00
#
_symmetry.space_group_name_H-M   'P 1'
#
loop_
_entity.id
_entity.type
_entity.pdbx_description
1 polymer ?
#
loop_
_entity_poly.entity_id
_entity_poly.type
_entity_poly.pdbx_seq_one_letter_code
_entity_poly.pdbx_strand_id
1 'polypeptide(L)' 'MWLTGRLALDFKTFADFRKDNGKAIRNVCRQFVVLCRNLDLFSQSIIAIEGCKFKAVNNRDRNFTQGKVKGNAACGQCAK' A
#
# COMPACT_ATOMS: atom_id res chain seq x y z
N MET A 1 -5.03 -8.28 -2.29
CA MET A 1 -5.41 -6.93 -1.81
C MET A 1 -5.59 -6.99 -0.29
N TRP A 2 -5.49 -5.88 0.45
CA TRP A 2 -5.84 -5.91 1.89
C TRP A 2 -7.34 -6.17 2.10
N LEU A 3 -8.17 -5.66 1.19
CA LEU A 3 -9.62 -5.88 1.11
C LEU A 3 -10.02 -7.35 1.02
N THR A 4 -9.12 -8.21 0.55
CA THR A 4 -9.34 -9.65 0.38
C THR A 4 -8.66 -10.46 1.47
N GLY A 5 -8.35 -9.88 2.64
CA GLY A 5 -7.81 -10.62 3.79
C GLY A 5 -6.49 -11.35 3.51
N ARG A 6 -5.65 -10.83 2.61
CA ARG A 6 -4.40 -11.47 2.14
C ARG A 6 -4.60 -12.76 1.32
N LEU A 7 -5.81 -13.06 0.85
CA LEU A 7 -6.02 -14.09 -0.16
C LEU A 7 -5.20 -13.79 -1.42
N ALA A 8 -4.45 -14.81 -1.85
CA ALA A 8 -3.73 -14.81 -3.12
C ALA A 8 -4.71 -15.23 -4.22
N LEU A 9 -5.51 -14.27 -4.68
CA LEU A 9 -6.45 -14.47 -5.77
C LEU A 9 -5.71 -14.35 -7.11
N ASP A 10 -6.16 -15.10 -8.11
CA ASP A 10 -5.68 -14.92 -9.48
C ASP A 10 -6.08 -13.55 -10.06
N PHE A 11 -5.48 -13.19 -11.19
CA PHE A 11 -5.70 -11.89 -11.83
C PHE A 11 -7.17 -11.69 -12.24
N LYS A 12 -7.82 -12.75 -12.73
CA LYS A 12 -9.19 -12.67 -13.22
C LYS A 12 -10.17 -12.39 -12.07
N THR A 13 -10.03 -13.11 -10.97
CA THR A 13 -10.80 -12.93 -9.74
C THR A 13 -10.61 -11.52 -9.18
N PHE A 14 -9.39 -10.99 -9.24
CA PHE A 14 -9.12 -9.62 -8.83
C PHE A 14 -9.76 -8.56 -9.73
N ALA A 15 -9.71 -8.78 -11.04
CA ALA A 15 -10.35 -7.90 -12.01
C ALA A 15 -11.87 -7.90 -11.85
N ASP A 16 -12.47 -9.08 -11.71
CA ASP A 16 -13.90 -9.27 -11.51
C ASP A 16 -14.34 -8.64 -10.17
N PHE A 17 -13.58 -8.83 -9.08
CA PHE A 17 -13.84 -8.14 -7.81
C PHE A 17 -13.86 -6.61 -7.95
N ARG A 18 -12.88 -6.03 -8.66
CA ARG A 18 -12.81 -4.58 -8.87
C ARG A 18 -13.96 -4.07 -9.74
N LYS A 19 -14.36 -4.84 -10.74
CA LYS A 19 -15.47 -4.53 -11.64
C LYS A 19 -16.79 -4.49 -10.86
N ASP A 20 -17.05 -5.51 -10.05
CA ASP A 20 -18.32 -5.67 -9.33
C ASP A 20 -18.44 -4.70 -8.15
N ASN A 21 -17.31 -4.36 -7.51
CA ASN A 21 -17.29 -3.56 -6.28
C ASN A 21 -16.82 -2.11 -6.48
N GLY A 22 -16.73 -1.62 -7.71
CA GLY A 22 -16.15 -0.31 -8.03
C GLY A 22 -16.76 0.87 -7.24
N LYS A 23 -18.09 0.86 -7.01
CA LYS A 23 -18.78 1.88 -6.20
C LYS A 23 -18.33 1.85 -4.73
N ALA A 24 -18.25 0.67 -4.12
CA ALA A 24 -17.83 0.51 -2.74
C ALA A 24 -16.36 0.90 -2.54
N ILE A 25 -15.48 0.48 -3.47
CA ILE A 25 -14.06 0.84 -3.46
C ILE A 25 -13.90 2.36 -3.51
N ARG A 26 -14.62 3.07 -4.40
CA ARG A 26 -14.59 4.54 -4.46
C ARG A 26 -15.03 5.18 -3.14
N ASN A 27 -16.09 4.67 -2.51
CA ASN A 27 -16.58 5.20 -1.24
C ASN A 27 -15.58 5.03 -0.10
N VAL A 28 -14.92 3.87 -0.01
CA VAL A 28 -13.86 3.63 0.98
C VAL A 28 -12.66 4.55 0.72
N CYS A 29 -12.22 4.69 -0.53
CA CYS A 29 -11.15 5.62 -0.89
C CYS A 29 -11.50 7.07 -0.53
N ARG A 30 -12.76 7.49 -0.72
CA ARG A 30 -13.22 8.82 -0.31
C ARG A 30 -13.09 9.04 1.20
N GLN A 31 -13.51 8.06 2.00
CA GLN A 31 -13.38 8.14 3.47
C GLN A 31 -11.91 8.15 3.90
N PHE A 32 -11.08 7.34 3.27
CA PHE A 32 -9.64 7.33 3.53
C PHE A 32 -8.98 8.69 3.22
N VAL A 33 -9.35 9.33 2.10
CA VAL A 33 -8.86 10.67 1.76
C VAL A 33 -9.29 11.71 2.81
N VAL A 34 -10.53 11.64 3.29
CA VAL A 34 -11.00 12.52 4.38
C VAL A 34 -10.19 12.28 5.66
N LEU A 35 -9.95 11.03 6.03
CA LEU A 35 -9.14 10.68 7.19
C LEU A 35 -7.73 11.27 7.10
N CYS A 36 -7.05 11.10 5.97
CA CYS A 36 -5.71 11.64 5.79
C CYS A 36 -5.67 13.18 5.80
N ARG A 37 -6.72 13.86 5.34
CA ARG A 37 -6.85 15.32 5.49
C ARG A 37 -7.00 15.73 6.95
N ASN A 38 -7.81 15.00 7.72
CA ASN A 38 -8.00 15.28 9.15
C ASN A 38 -6.71 15.06 9.96
N LEU A 39 -5.83 14.18 9.49
CA LEU A 39 -4.54 13.89 10.11
C LEU A 39 -3.40 14.79 9.58
N ASP A 40 -3.72 15.81 8.77
CA ASP A 40 -2.75 16.70 8.12
C ASP A 40 -1.63 15.96 7.34
N LEU A 41 -1.95 14.78 6.81
CA LEU A 41 -0.98 13.93 6.11
C LEU A 41 -0.72 14.36 4.65
N PHE A 42 -1.41 15.39 4.17
CA PHE A 42 -1.32 15.85 2.78
C PHE A 42 -1.02 17.37 2.71
N SER A 43 0.14 17.74 2.17
CA SER A 43 0.41 19.10 1.71
C SER A 43 -0.09 19.27 0.27
N GLN A 44 -1.17 20.04 0.12
CA GLN A 44 -1.78 20.56 -1.11
C GLN A 44 -1.57 19.80 -2.47
N SER A 45 -2.72 19.33 -2.98
CA SER A 45 -3.25 19.51 -4.35
C SER A 45 -3.16 18.40 -5.42
N ILE A 46 -2.35 17.34 -5.31
CA ILE A 46 -2.50 16.17 -6.21
C ILE A 46 -2.30 14.86 -5.43
N ILE A 47 -3.36 14.06 -5.33
CA ILE A 47 -3.37 12.79 -4.61
C ILE A 47 -3.40 11.64 -5.62
N ALA A 48 -2.24 11.03 -5.87
CA ALA A 48 -2.14 9.73 -6.53
C ALA A 48 -1.97 8.65 -5.46
N ILE A 49 -3.05 7.91 -5.16
CA ILE A 49 -2.96 6.73 -4.28
C ILE A 49 -2.58 5.55 -5.15
N GLU A 50 -1.29 5.33 -5.32
CA GLU A 50 -0.79 4.08 -5.86
C GLU A 50 -0.77 3.01 -4.76
N GLY A 51 -1.26 1.83 -5.08
CA GLY A 51 -1.25 0.70 -4.14
C GLY A 51 0.15 0.12 -4.01
N CYS A 52 0.90 0.55 -3.00
CA CYS A 52 2.22 -0.04 -2.72
C CYS A 52 2.07 -1.43 -2.08
N LYS A 53 2.65 -2.47 -2.69
CA LYS A 53 2.70 -3.83 -2.10
C LYS A 53 3.95 -3.97 -1.23
N PHE A 54 3.81 -3.69 0.06
CA PHE A 54 4.89 -3.94 1.02
C PHE A 54 4.89 -5.39 1.48
N LYS A 55 6.03 -6.09 1.27
CA LYS A 55 6.28 -7.43 1.80
C LYS A 55 7.08 -7.28 3.09
N ALA A 56 6.44 -7.45 4.25
CA ALA A 56 7.15 -7.59 5.51
C ALA A 56 7.77 -9.00 5.58
N VAL A 57 9.09 -9.08 5.57
CA VAL A 57 9.83 -10.34 5.69
C VAL A 57 10.51 -10.36 7.06
N ASN A 58 10.09 -11.28 7.94
CA ASN A 58 10.70 -11.46 9.27
C ASN A 58 11.64 -12.68 9.30
N ASN A 59 12.48 -12.83 8.28
CA ASN A 59 13.57 -13.81 8.32
C ASN A 59 14.79 -13.17 9.01
N ARG A 60 15.56 -13.91 9.83
CA ARG A 60 16.71 -13.38 10.60
C ARG A 60 17.72 -12.63 9.73
N ASP A 61 17.94 -13.12 8.51
CA ASP A 61 18.87 -12.53 7.55
C ASP A 61 18.27 -11.37 6.75
N ARG A 62 16.94 -11.24 6.72
CA ARG A 62 16.20 -10.23 5.93
C ARG A 62 15.35 -9.28 6.78
N ASN A 63 15.63 -9.19 8.09
CA ASN A 63 14.99 -8.22 8.98
C ASN A 63 15.72 -6.87 8.95
N PHE A 64 14.97 -5.79 9.14
CA PHE A 64 15.49 -4.43 9.25
C PHE A 64 15.46 -4.02 10.72
N THR A 65 16.61 -4.05 11.39
CA THR A 65 16.79 -3.49 12.74
C THR A 65 17.35 -2.08 12.64
N GLN A 66 17.15 -1.25 13.67
CA GLN A 66 17.68 0.12 13.73
C GLN A 66 19.19 0.19 13.41
N GLY A 67 19.97 -0.81 13.86
CA GLY A 67 21.40 -0.92 13.52
C GLY A 67 21.68 -1.24 12.04
N LYS A 68 20.84 -2.06 11.38
CA LYS A 68 20.98 -2.39 9.94
C LYS A 68 20.50 -1.26 9.03
N VAL A 69 19.48 -0.51 9.45
CA VAL A 69 18.94 0.63 8.68
C VAL A 69 19.94 1.78 8.61
N LYS A 70 20.69 2.06 9.69
CA LYS A 70 21.75 3.07 9.72
C LYS A 70 22.91 2.80 8.75
N GLY A 71 23.21 1.54 8.45
CA GLY A 71 24.27 1.16 7.50
C GLY A 71 23.85 1.18 6.02
N ASN A 72 22.54 1.19 5.73
CA ASN A 72 21.97 1.07 4.38
C ASN A 72 21.11 2.28 4.01
N ALA A 73 21.59 3.50 4.28
CA ALA A 73 20.91 4.75 3.92
C ALA A 73 20.88 5.04 2.39
N ALA A 74 21.11 4.03 1.53
CA ALA A 74 20.93 4.12 0.09
C ALA A 74 19.88 3.09 -0.35
N CYS A 75 18.63 3.53 -0.42
CA CYS A 75 17.51 2.76 -0.97
C CYS A 75 17.75 2.53 -2.48
N GLY A 76 18.30 1.37 -2.84
CA GLY A 76 18.50 0.95 -4.24
C GLY A 76 17.32 0.23 -4.88
N GLN A 77 16.13 0.25 -4.28
CA GLN A 77 14.97 -0.52 -4.76
C GLN A 77 13.84 0.32 -5.38
N CYS A 78 14.03 1.64 -5.51
CA CYS A 78 13.11 2.48 -6.30
C CYS A 78 13.52 2.60 -7.80
N ALA A 79 14.39 1.74 -8.31
CA ALA A 79 14.91 1.83 -9.70
C ALA A 79 14.62 0.60 -10.56
N LYS A 80 13.48 -0.08 -10.37
CA LYS A 80 12.87 -0.96 -11.38
C LYS A 80 11.36 -0.88 -11.33
#